data_AF-A0BEC7-F1
#
_entry.id   AF-A0BEC7-F1
#
_cell.length_a   1.000
_cell.length_b   1.000
_cell.length_c   1.000
_cell.angle_alpha   90.00
_cell.angle_beta   90.00
_cell.angle_gamma   90.00
#
_symmetry.space_group_name_H-M   'P 1'
#
loop_
_entity.id
_entity.type
_entity.pdbx_description
1 polymer ?
#
loop_
_entity_poly.entity_id
_entity_poly.type
_entity_poly.pdbx_seq_one_letter_code
_entity_poly.pdbx_strand_id
1 'polypeptide(L)'
;MLSELEIQAVIGFTDKITQGLILHPDNEHIIYPFGSTIVVDLQSAWLKYFQVEIYINFNYINLIFIFFRGHHNQISVLTVSRSGDYVASGQRIYMGFQADIIIWDFKEEA
;
A
#
# COMPACT_ATOMS: atom_id res chain seq x y z
N MET A 1 -12.50 4.66 26.61
CA MET A 1 -12.45 4.36 25.16
C MET A 1 -11.02 4.00 24.86
N LEU A 2 -10.73 2.79 24.39
CA LEU A 2 -9.35 2.39 24.04
C LEU A 2 -9.01 3.05 22.70
N SER A 3 -7.82 3.64 22.60
CA SER A 3 -7.29 4.15 21.33
C SER A 3 -6.96 3.00 20.39
N GLU A 4 -7.29 3.13 19.12
CA GLU A 4 -6.90 2.14 18.11
C GLU A 4 -5.37 2.15 17.92
N LEU A 5 -4.79 0.98 17.65
CA LEU A 5 -3.38 0.85 17.33
C LEU A 5 -3.21 0.98 15.81
N GLU A 6 -2.57 2.05 15.37
CA GLU A 6 -2.34 2.30 13.96
C GLU A 6 -1.01 1.69 13.48
N ILE A 7 -1.04 1.03 12.33
CA ILE A 7 0.16 0.57 11.63
C ILE A 7 0.93 1.80 11.15
N GLN A 8 2.21 1.89 11.52
CA GLN A 8 3.07 3.01 11.15
C GLN A 8 3.99 2.69 9.99
N ALA A 9 4.52 1.47 9.95
CA ALA A 9 5.47 1.07 8.92
C ALA A 9 5.38 -0.44 8.72
N VAL A 10 5.80 -0.87 7.54
CA VAL A 10 5.94 -2.28 7.18
C VAL A 10 7.32 -2.48 6.58
N ILE A 11 7.94 -3.60 6.90
CA ILE A 11 9.16 -4.06 6.25
C ILE A 11 8.85 -5.43 5.65
N GLY A 12 8.92 -5.52 4.32
CA GLY A 12 8.65 -6.74 3.56
C GLY A 12 7.54 -6.57 2.53
N PHE A 13 7.54 -7.44 1.53
CA PHE A 13 6.55 -7.45 0.44
C PHE A 13 6.23 -8.89 0.02
N THR A 14 5.13 -9.08 -0.71
CA THR A 14 4.72 -10.40 -1.23
C THR A 14 5.34 -10.67 -2.60
N ASP A 15 6.13 -11.74 -2.73
CA ASP A 15 6.81 -12.12 -3.99
C ASP A 15 5.94 -12.94 -4.97
N LYS A 16 4.77 -13.41 -4.52
CA LYS A 16 3.91 -14.33 -5.29
C LYS A 16 2.99 -13.67 -6.31
N ILE A 17 2.90 -12.33 -6.30
CA ILE A 17 1.96 -11.61 -7.15
C ILE A 17 2.72 -11.11 -8.38
N THR A 18 2.37 -11.64 -9.54
CA THR A 18 2.96 -11.23 -10.82
C THR A 18 2.74 -9.74 -11.02
N GLN A 19 3.82 -9.01 -11.28
CA GLN A 19 3.80 -7.55 -11.45
C GLN A 19 3.17 -6.79 -10.26
N GLY A 20 3.24 -7.35 -9.05
CA GLY A 20 2.67 -6.76 -7.83
C GLY A 20 3.47 -5.60 -7.24
N LEU A 21 4.69 -5.34 -7.71
CA LEU A 21 5.48 -4.17 -7.34
C LEU A 21 5.38 -3.13 -8.46
N ILE A 22 4.75 -2.00 -8.20
CA ILE A 22 4.41 -1.01 -9.21
C ILE A 22 4.97 0.35 -8.82
N LEU A 23 5.72 0.99 -9.72
CA LEU A 23 6.02 2.42 -9.61
C LEU A 23 4.81 3.20 -10.13
N HIS A 24 4.25 4.07 -9.30
CA HIS A 24 3.12 4.91 -9.65
C HIS A 24 3.52 5.92 -10.76
N PRO A 25 2.60 6.33 -11.66
CA PRO A 25 2.91 7.27 -12.74
C PRO A 25 3.48 8.63 -12.31
N ASP A 26 3.34 9.03 -11.03
CA ASP A 26 3.99 10.22 -10.49
C ASP A 26 5.52 10.08 -10.32
N ASN A 27 6.05 8.87 -10.39
CA ASN A 27 7.46 8.51 -10.16
C ASN A 27 7.96 8.75 -8.73
N GLU A 28 7.06 8.90 -7.76
CA GLU A 28 7.38 9.11 -6.35
C GLU A 28 6.94 7.94 -5.48
N HIS A 29 5.80 7.32 -5.79
CA HIS A 29 5.20 6.27 -4.97
C HIS A 29 5.46 4.87 -5.53
N ILE A 30 5.85 3.95 -4.66
CA ILE A 30 5.91 2.51 -4.93
C ILE A 30 4.69 1.87 -4.28
N ILE A 31 3.92 1.11 -5.07
CA ILE A 31 2.70 0.45 -4.63
C ILE A 31 2.94 -1.06 -4.65
N TYR A 32 2.68 -1.73 -3.52
CA TYR A 32 2.84 -3.16 -3.40
C TYR A 32 1.90 -3.83 -2.37
N PRO A 33 1.55 -5.10 -2.57
CA PRO A 33 0.71 -5.84 -1.64
C PRO A 33 1.50 -6.47 -0.48
N PHE A 34 0.95 -6.36 0.73
CA PHE A 34 1.42 -7.03 1.95
C PHE A 34 0.26 -7.73 2.66
N GLY A 35 0.16 -9.05 2.50
CA GLY A 35 -0.96 -9.82 3.04
C GLY A 35 -2.28 -9.39 2.42
N SER A 36 -3.19 -8.84 3.23
CA SER A 36 -4.50 -8.30 2.79
C SER A 36 -4.53 -6.77 2.68
N THR A 37 -3.38 -6.10 2.74
CA THR A 37 -3.26 -4.63 2.69
C THR A 37 -2.39 -4.23 1.51
N ILE A 38 -2.72 -3.13 0.84
CA ILE A 38 -1.84 -2.51 -0.15
C ILE A 38 -1.04 -1.43 0.57
N VAL A 39 0.26 -1.41 0.34
CA VAL A 39 1.18 -0.40 0.85
C VAL A 39 1.54 0.52 -0.30
N VAL A 40 1.41 1.82 -0.06
CA VAL A 40 1.94 2.88 -0.90
C VAL A 40 3.09 3.52 -0.11
N ASP A 41 4.30 3.39 -0.62
CA ASP A 41 5.52 3.86 0.02
C ASP A 41 6.17 4.97 -0.82
N LEU A 42 6.51 6.09 -0.20
CA LEU A 42 7.22 7.18 -0.84
C LEU A 42 8.70 6.78 -1.06
N GLN A 43 9.09 6.55 -2.32
CA GLN A 43 10.43 6.07 -2.68
C GLN A 43 11.56 6.95 -2.14
N SER A 44 11.36 8.27 -2.12
CA SER A 44 12.35 9.23 -1.64
C SER A 44 12.51 9.26 -0.12
N ALA A 45 11.62 8.62 0.63
CA ALA A 45 11.67 8.58 2.08
C ALA A 45 12.97 7.95 2.58
N TRP A 46 13.37 6.80 2.04
CA TRP A 46 14.59 6.09 2.46
C TRP A 46 15.86 6.96 2.38
N LEU A 47 15.95 7.87 1.40
CA LEU A 47 17.05 8.82 1.29
C LEU A 47 17.03 9.89 2.39
N LYS A 48 15.84 10.32 2.84
CA LYS A 48 15.68 11.20 4.01
C LYS A 48 16.06 10.50 5.31
N TYR A 49 15.72 9.22 5.47
CA TYR A 49 16.09 8.42 6.65
C TYR A 49 17.60 8.24 6.80
N PHE A 50 18.32 8.10 5.68
CA PHE A 50 19.77 7.82 5.72
C PHE A 50 20.63 9.06 6.02
N GLN A 51 20.10 10.28 5.83
CA GLN A 51 20.85 11.52 6.06
C GLN A 51 20.64 12.12 7.45
N VAL A 52 19.72 11.59 8.26
CA VAL A 52 19.31 12.28 9.49
C VAL A 52 19.13 11.27 10.64
N GLU A 53 19.87 11.48 11.73
CA GLU A 53 19.56 10.87 13.03
C GLU A 53 18.18 11.40 13.48
N ILE A 54 17.09 10.62 13.42
CA ILE A 54 15.76 11.17 13.72
C ILE A 54 14.99 10.38 14.79
N TYR A 55 14.55 11.16 15.77
CA TYR A 55 13.37 10.98 16.61
C TYR A 55 12.10 11.25 15.77
N ILE A 56 11.51 10.23 15.17
CA ILE A 56 10.49 10.45 14.12
C ILE A 56 9.12 10.65 14.76
N ASN A 57 8.51 11.81 14.50
CA ASN A 57 7.14 12.10 14.92
C ASN A 57 6.13 11.40 13.99
N PHE A 58 5.00 11.00 14.55
CA PHE A 58 3.86 10.36 13.89
C PHE A 58 3.46 10.98 12.54
N ASN A 59 3.41 12.32 12.45
CA ASN A 59 3.01 13.03 11.23
C ASN A 59 3.97 12.79 10.04
N TYR A 60 5.26 12.56 10.31
CA TYR A 60 6.22 12.30 9.23
C TYR A 60 6.07 10.89 8.67
N ILE A 61 5.70 9.92 9.51
CA ILE A 61 5.58 8.51 9.09
C ILE A 61 4.39 8.32 8.15
N ASN A 62 3.27 9.00 8.41
CA ASN A 62 2.11 8.97 7.50
C ASN A 62 2.39 9.63 6.14
N LEU A 63 3.37 10.53 6.04
CA LEU A 63 3.82 11.07 4.74
C LEU A 63 4.67 10.06 3.94
N ILE A 64 5.00 8.91 4.52
CA ILE A 64 5.90 7.93 3.93
C ILE A 64 5.12 6.66 3.57
N PHE A 65 4.28 6.17 4.48
CA PHE A 65 3.47 4.99 4.25
C PHE A 65 1.98 5.33 4.29
N ILE A 66 1.28 4.94 3.23
CA ILE A 66 -0.18 4.92 3.16
C ILE A 66 -0.62 3.45 3.00
N PHE A 67 -1.74 3.10 3.64
CA PHE A 67 -2.25 1.73 3.68
C PHE A 67 -3.69 1.67 3.17
N PHE A 68 -3.90 1.09 1.99
CA PHE A 68 -5.26 0.82 1.51
C PHE A 68 -5.76 -0.49 2.14
N ARG A 69 -6.75 -0.36 3.04
CA ARG A 69 -7.30 -1.45 3.85
C ARG A 69 -8.75 -1.71 3.49
N GLY A 70 -9.07 -2.96 3.19
CA GLY A 70 -10.45 -3.37 2.90
C GLY A 70 -10.58 -4.83 2.45
N HIS A 71 -9.52 -5.42 1.92
CA HIS A 71 -9.49 -6.87 1.73
C HIS A 71 -9.40 -7.61 3.05
N HIS A 72 -10.08 -8.74 3.13
CA HIS A 72 -10.10 -9.63 4.28
C HIS A 72 -9.26 -10.91 4.06
N ASN A 73 -8.57 -11.00 2.92
CA ASN A 73 -7.70 -12.12 2.59
C ASN A 73 -6.52 -11.65 1.73
N GLN A 74 -5.59 -12.57 1.45
CA GLN A 74 -4.39 -12.28 0.69
C GLN A 74 -4.72 -11.68 -0.68
N ILE A 75 -4.17 -10.50 -0.96
CA ILE A 75 -4.26 -9.87 -2.28
C ILE A 75 -3.61 -10.81 -3.29
N SER A 76 -4.24 -11.00 -4.44
CA SER A 76 -3.77 -11.86 -5.53
C SER A 76 -3.42 -11.10 -6.80
N VAL A 77 -3.94 -9.88 -6.94
CA VAL A 77 -3.73 -9.03 -8.12
C VAL A 77 -3.76 -7.57 -7.68
N LEU A 78 -2.91 -6.77 -8.33
CA LEU A 78 -2.80 -5.33 -8.13
C LEU A 78 -2.50 -4.68 -9.48
N THR A 79 -3.13 -3.55 -9.76
CA THR A 79 -2.82 -2.73 -10.93
C THR A 79 -3.13 -1.26 -10.66
N VAL A 80 -2.53 -0.39 -11.47
CA VAL A 80 -2.70 1.07 -11.39
C VAL A 80 -3.17 1.56 -12.74
N SER A 81 -4.16 2.44 -12.73
CA SER A 81 -4.65 3.10 -13.94
C SER A 81 -3.54 3.90 -14.64
N ARG A 82 -3.63 4.07 -15.96
CA ARG A 82 -2.59 4.78 -16.72
C ARG A 82 -2.37 6.23 -16.27
N SER A 83 -3.42 6.89 -15.78
CA SER A 83 -3.33 8.25 -15.25
C SER A 83 -2.80 8.31 -13.81
N GLY A 84 -2.83 7.18 -13.09
CA GLY A 84 -2.51 7.12 -11.67
C GLY A 84 -3.67 7.50 -10.73
N ASP A 85 -4.84 7.86 -11.26
CA ASP A 85 -5.95 8.30 -10.39
C ASP A 85 -6.59 7.13 -9.61
N TYR A 86 -6.48 5.91 -10.13
CA TYR A 86 -7.07 4.72 -9.53
C TYR A 86 -6.07 3.58 -9.34
N VAL A 87 -6.23 2.87 -8.22
CA VAL A 87 -5.61 1.58 -7.95
C VAL A 87 -6.71 0.53 -7.90
N ALA A 88 -6.48 -0.65 -8.50
CA ALA A 88 -7.42 -1.75 -8.44
C ALA A 88 -6.74 -3.00 -7.88
N SER A 89 -7.44 -3.71 -6.99
CA SER A 89 -6.92 -4.90 -6.32
C SER A 89 -7.99 -5.98 -6.18
N GLY A 90 -7.53 -7.23 -6.17
CA GLY A 90 -8.39 -8.39 -5.91
C GLY A 90 -7.74 -9.33 -4.91
N GLN A 91 -8.55 -10.15 -4.26
CA GLN A 91 -8.11 -11.07 -3.21
C GLN A 91 -8.32 -12.54 -3.56
N ARG A 92 -7.56 -13.41 -2.91
CA ARG A 92 -7.81 -14.85 -2.90
C ARG A 92 -9.06 -15.15 -2.09
N ILE A 93 -9.84 -16.08 -2.60
CA ILE A 93 -11.02 -16.62 -1.92
C ILE A 93 -11.06 -18.13 -2.05
N TYR A 94 -11.88 -18.76 -1.23
CA TYR A 94 -12.14 -20.19 -1.32
C TYR A 94 -12.96 -20.52 -2.57
N MET A 95 -12.76 -21.72 -3.12
CA MET A 95 -13.51 -22.21 -4.28
C MET A 95 -15.02 -22.17 -4.00
N GLY A 96 -15.79 -21.64 -4.96
CA GLY A 96 -17.25 -21.53 -4.85
C GLY A 96 -17.77 -20.21 -4.25
N PHE A 97 -16.89 -19.30 -3.85
CA PHE A 97 -17.25 -17.94 -3.46
C PHE A 97 -16.94 -16.94 -4.59
N GLN A 98 -17.49 -15.73 -4.51
CA GLN A 98 -17.17 -14.64 -5.44
C GLN A 98 -16.01 -13.80 -4.87
N ALA A 99 -15.02 -13.51 -5.72
CA ALA A 99 -13.89 -12.69 -5.32
C ALA A 99 -14.25 -11.21 -5.46
N ASP A 100 -14.08 -10.44 -4.40
CA ASP A 100 -14.27 -9.00 -4.46
C ASP A 100 -13.06 -8.30 -5.07
N ILE A 101 -13.35 -7.31 -5.90
CA ILE A 101 -12.39 -6.36 -6.46
C ILE A 101 -12.70 -5.01 -5.82
N ILE A 102 -11.65 -4.32 -5.36
CA ILE A 102 -11.76 -2.97 -4.81
C ILE A 102 -11.05 -2.02 -5.77
N ILE A 103 -11.69 -0.89 -6.05
CA ILE A 103 -11.11 0.24 -6.76
C ILE A 103 -10.93 1.36 -5.73
N TRP A 104 -9.70 1.83 -5.59
CA TRP A 104 -9.29 2.88 -4.68
C TRP A 104 -9.07 4.15 -5.48
N ASP A 105 -9.59 5.28 -4.98
CA ASP A 105 -9.19 6.60 -5.47
C ASP A 105 -7.84 6.94 -4.85
N PHE A 106 -6.80 7.03 -5.68
CA PHE A 106 -5.45 7.26 -5.19
C PHE A 106 -5.31 8.64 -4.56
N LYS A 107 -6.03 9.66 -5.04
CA LYS A 107 -5.88 11.03 -4.54
C LYS A 107 -6.62 11.29 -3.23
N GLU A 108 -7.70 10.54 -2.99
CA GLU A 108 -8.44 10.66 -1.73
C GLU A 108 -7.78 9.84 -0.61
N GLU A 109 -7.16 8.71 -0.95
CA GLU A 109 -6.58 7.81 0.05
C GLU A 109 -5.07 8.00 0.29
N ALA A 110 -4.34 8.72 -0.58
CA ALA A 110 -2.91 9.01 -0.45
C ALA A 110 -2.59 10.41 0.08
#